data_AF-F3KFA7-F1
#
_entry.id   AF-F3KFA7-F1
#
_cell.length_a   1.000
_cell.length_b   1.000
_cell.length_c   1.000
_cell.angle_alpha   90.00
_cell.angle_beta   90.00
_cell.angle_gamma   90.00
#
_symmetry.space_group_name_H-M   'P 1'
#
loop_
_entity.id
_entity.type
_entity.pdbx_description
1 polymer ?
#
loop_
_entity_poly.entity_id
_entity_poly.type
_entity_poly.pdbx_seq_one_letter_code
_entity_poly.pdbx_strand_id
1 'polypeptide(L)'
;MIGIRSPSFVLMFIPVEPAYIDALKHDKNLFGYGYDKGIVLVSHTTLIPILRTVANLWMMERSNAEAREISDKAGDIYNQVCVVAENLHKLGTSLGAASNHYNRTVNSMMGQRGLHGKVERFSTLSSKVSKTMPELEPRHIDFESDRLALIAEPVPEKEDQPELVVEHPLDSEQSAESEIKAND
;
A
#
# COMPACT_ATOMS: atom_id res chain seq x y z
N MET A 1 17.04 -30.84 -27.81
CA MET A 1 16.04 -29.77 -27.99
C MET A 1 14.71 -30.32 -27.46
N ILE A 2 14.50 -30.24 -26.15
CA ILE A 2 13.26 -30.70 -25.50
C ILE A 2 12.24 -29.59 -25.74
N GLY A 3 11.14 -29.90 -26.43
CA GLY A 3 10.16 -28.92 -26.88
C GLY A 3 9.55 -28.15 -25.71
N ILE A 4 9.50 -26.83 -25.83
CA ILE A 4 8.97 -25.85 -24.85
C ILE A 4 7.44 -25.99 -24.63
N ARG A 5 6.84 -27.14 -24.98
CA ARG A 5 5.39 -27.37 -24.97
C ARG A 5 4.96 -28.80 -24.57
N SER A 6 5.82 -29.59 -23.94
CA SER A 6 5.39 -30.86 -23.35
C SER A 6 4.87 -30.63 -21.92
N PRO A 7 3.64 -31.04 -21.58
CA PRO A 7 3.13 -30.94 -20.21
C PRO A 7 4.02 -31.70 -19.23
N SER A 8 4.29 -31.12 -18.06
CA SER A 8 5.04 -31.79 -16.99
C SER A 8 4.27 -32.98 -16.40
N PHE A 9 2.93 -32.98 -16.52
CA PHE A 9 2.04 -34.05 -16.09
C PHE A 9 0.80 -34.12 -16.99
N VAL A 10 0.25 -35.32 -17.18
CA VAL A 10 -0.99 -35.60 -17.90
C VAL A 10 -1.98 -36.29 -16.96
N LEU A 11 -3.19 -35.77 -16.90
CA LEU A 11 -4.30 -36.42 -16.20
C LEU A 11 -4.98 -37.40 -17.15
N MET A 12 -4.92 -38.69 -16.87
CA MET A 12 -5.59 -39.73 -17.66
C MET A 12 -6.88 -40.14 -16.97
N PHE A 13 -8.00 -39.81 -17.60
CA PHE A 13 -9.33 -40.09 -17.07
C PHE A 13 -9.78 -41.53 -17.34
N ILE A 14 -10.22 -42.25 -16.30
CA ILE A 14 -10.81 -43.58 -16.41
C ILE A 14 -12.31 -43.52 -16.07
N PRO A 15 -13.21 -43.66 -17.07
CA PRO A 15 -14.64 -43.51 -16.86
C PRO A 15 -15.28 -44.68 -16.09
N VAL A 16 -14.66 -45.87 -16.15
CA VAL A 16 -15.16 -47.10 -15.50
C VAL A 16 -14.35 -47.38 -14.23
N GLU A 17 -14.70 -46.68 -13.16
CA GLU A 17 -13.98 -46.75 -11.87
C GLU A 17 -13.94 -48.16 -11.24
N PRO A 18 -14.99 -49.00 -11.29
CA PRO A 18 -14.91 -50.37 -10.76
C PRO A 18 -13.84 -51.23 -11.45
N ALA A 19 -13.67 -51.07 -12.76
CA ALA A 19 -12.66 -51.79 -13.52
C ALA A 19 -11.24 -51.28 -13.18
N TYR A 20 -11.08 -49.98 -12.94
CA TYR A 20 -9.83 -49.41 -12.45
C TYR A 20 -9.43 -49.98 -11.08
N ILE A 21 -10.38 -50.04 -10.14
CA ILE A 21 -10.14 -50.61 -8.82
C ILE A 21 -9.77 -52.09 -8.93
N ASP A 22 -10.45 -52.85 -9.81
CA ASP A 22 -10.14 -54.26 -10.03
C ASP A 22 -8.76 -54.49 -10.66
N ALA A 23 -8.35 -53.61 -11.58
CA ALA A 23 -7.01 -53.60 -12.14
C ALA A 23 -5.94 -53.30 -11.06
N LEU A 24 -6.17 -52.32 -10.18
CA LEU A 24 -5.27 -52.02 -9.06
C LEU A 24 -5.18 -53.15 -8.03
N LYS A 25 -6.25 -53.93 -7.86
CA LYS A 25 -6.23 -55.13 -7.00
C LYS A 25 -5.33 -56.21 -7.56
N HIS A 26 -5.31 -56.38 -8.89
CA HIS A 26 -4.43 -57.32 -9.57
C HIS A 26 -2.98 -56.83 -9.65
N ASP A 27 -2.76 -55.55 -9.94
CA ASP A 27 -1.43 -54.92 -9.98
C ASP A 27 -1.42 -53.57 -9.25
N LYS A 28 -0.85 -53.58 -8.05
CA LYS A 28 -0.73 -52.38 -7.20
C LYS A 28 0.31 -51.38 -7.72
N ASN A 29 1.25 -51.80 -8.57
CA ASN A 29 2.29 -50.93 -9.11
C ASN A 29 1.81 -50.11 -10.30
N LEU A 30 0.63 -50.42 -10.86
CA LEU A 30 0.08 -49.75 -12.04
C LEU A 30 -0.05 -48.24 -11.85
N PHE A 31 -0.43 -47.78 -10.66
CA PHE A 31 -0.49 -46.35 -10.34
C PHE A 31 0.90 -45.71 -10.35
N GLY A 32 1.87 -46.32 -9.66
CA GLY A 32 3.25 -45.82 -9.61
C GLY A 32 3.91 -45.78 -10.99
N TYR A 33 3.67 -46.82 -11.81
CA TYR A 33 4.14 -46.86 -13.20
C TYR A 33 3.60 -45.71 -14.05
N GLY A 34 2.33 -45.33 -13.86
CA GLY A 34 1.78 -44.13 -14.50
C GLY A 34 2.44 -42.86 -13.96
N TYR A 35 2.54 -42.74 -12.64
CA TYR A 35 3.09 -41.57 -11.96
C TYR A 35 4.53 -41.27 -12.39
N ASP A 36 5.39 -42.29 -12.44
CA ASP A 36 6.80 -42.17 -12.87
C ASP A 36 6.95 -41.71 -14.32
N LYS A 37 5.91 -41.89 -15.14
CA LYS A 37 5.82 -41.43 -16.52
C LYS A 37 5.14 -40.07 -16.67
N GLY A 38 4.82 -39.41 -15.56
CA GLY A 38 4.08 -38.15 -15.55
C GLY A 38 2.60 -38.31 -15.91
N ILE A 39 2.01 -39.50 -15.70
CA ILE A 39 0.60 -39.80 -15.98
C ILE A 39 -0.12 -40.09 -14.67
N VAL A 40 -1.02 -39.20 -14.27
CA VAL A 40 -1.87 -39.42 -13.08
C VAL A 40 -3.22 -39.95 -13.52
N LEU A 41 -3.53 -41.17 -13.09
CA LEU A 41 -4.83 -41.79 -13.32
C LEU A 41 -5.87 -41.11 -12.44
N VAL A 42 -6.97 -40.64 -13.05
CA VAL A 42 -8.06 -39.95 -12.35
C VAL A 42 -9.41 -40.55 -12.70
N SER A 43 -10.31 -40.63 -11.72
CA SER A 43 -11.70 -41.05 -11.91
C SER A 43 -12.64 -39.84 -11.77
N HIS A 44 -13.94 -40.07 -11.91
CA HIS A 44 -14.96 -39.02 -11.71
C HIS A 44 -14.84 -38.33 -10.34
N THR A 45 -14.46 -39.08 -9.31
CA THR A 45 -14.35 -38.59 -7.92
C THR A 45 -13.07 -37.80 -7.67
N THR A 46 -11.96 -38.15 -8.31
CA THR A 46 -10.65 -37.50 -8.09
C THR A 46 -10.36 -36.35 -9.04
N LEU A 47 -11.01 -36.32 -10.21
CA LEU A 47 -10.80 -35.26 -11.21
C LEU A 47 -11.26 -33.88 -10.69
N ILE A 48 -12.47 -33.80 -10.13
CA ILE A 48 -13.04 -32.52 -9.69
C ILE A 48 -12.20 -31.86 -8.57
N PRO A 49 -11.77 -32.58 -7.52
CA PRO A 49 -10.85 -32.04 -6.52
C PRO A 49 -9.56 -31.50 -7.12
N ILE A 50 -8.92 -32.26 -8.03
CA ILE A 50 -7.66 -31.85 -8.66
C ILE A 50 -7.84 -30.57 -9.49
N LEU A 51 -8.90 -30.50 -10.30
CA LEU A 51 -9.19 -29.30 -11.10
C LEU A 51 -9.49 -28.09 -10.21
N ARG A 52 -10.20 -28.28 -9.10
CA ARG A 52 -10.44 -27.20 -8.12
C ARG A 52 -9.14 -26.73 -7.50
N THR A 53 -8.23 -27.64 -7.14
CA THR A 53 -6.90 -27.28 -6.63
C THR A 53 -6.11 -26.45 -7.64
N VAL A 54 -6.12 -26.84 -8.92
CA VAL A 54 -5.45 -26.06 -9.98
C VAL A 54 -6.09 -24.68 -10.16
N ALA A 55 -7.42 -24.60 -10.17
CA ALA A 55 -8.13 -23.33 -10.28
C ALA A 55 -7.83 -22.40 -9.08
N ASN A 56 -7.79 -22.96 -7.87
CA ASN A 56 -7.43 -22.23 -6.67
C ASN A 56 -5.97 -21.74 -6.73
N LEU A 57 -5.04 -22.58 -7.20
CA LEU A 57 -3.64 -22.20 -7.36
C LEU A 57 -3.48 -21.01 -8.31
N TRP A 58 -4.21 -20.98 -9.43
CA TRP A 58 -4.21 -19.82 -10.33
C TRP A 58 -4.81 -18.57 -9.71
N MET A 59 -5.89 -18.71 -8.93
CA MET A 59 -6.48 -17.59 -8.22
C MET A 59 -5.50 -17.00 -7.18
N MET A 60 -4.80 -17.87 -6.44
CA MET A 60 -3.76 -17.45 -5.50
C MET A 60 -2.60 -16.75 -6.21
N GLU A 61 -2.09 -17.32 -7.30
CA GLU A 61 -1.01 -16.72 -8.09
C GLU A 61 -1.39 -15.32 -8.59
N ARG A 62 -2.62 -15.19 -9.13
CA ARG A 62 -3.14 -13.89 -9.59
C ARG A 62 -3.25 -12.88 -8.45
N SER A 63 -3.80 -13.29 -7.30
CA SER A 63 -3.93 -12.43 -6.13
C SER A 63 -2.56 -11.97 -5.61
N ASN A 64 -1.57 -12.86 -5.61
CA ASN A 64 -0.21 -12.53 -5.20
C ASN A 64 0.43 -11.50 -6.14
N ALA A 65 0.24 -11.66 -7.46
CA ALA A 65 0.71 -10.71 -8.45
C ALA A 65 0.05 -9.32 -8.29
N GLU A 66 -1.27 -9.29 -8.08
CA GLU A 66 -2.02 -8.04 -7.87
C GLU A 66 -1.60 -7.32 -6.57
N ALA A 67 -1.42 -8.07 -5.46
CA ALA A 67 -0.96 -7.51 -4.18
C ALA A 67 0.44 -6.90 -4.27
N ARG A 68 1.35 -7.53 -5.04
CA ARG A 68 2.69 -7.00 -5.29
C ARG A 68 2.64 -5.69 -6.07
N GLU A 69 1.83 -5.63 -7.14
CA GLU A 69 1.65 -4.41 -7.93
C GLU A 69 1.05 -3.26 -7.12
N ILE A 70 0.07 -3.55 -6.24
CA ILE A 70 -0.51 -2.56 -5.33
C ILE A 70 0.56 -2.03 -4.35
N SER A 71 1.40 -2.92 -3.82
CA SER A 71 2.47 -2.55 -2.88
C SER A 71 3.49 -1.61 -3.53
N ASP A 72 3.91 -1.93 -4.76
CA ASP A 72 4.85 -1.10 -5.51
C ASP A 72 4.25 0.30 -5.79
N LYS A 73 3.00 0.36 -6.27
CA LYS A 73 2.29 1.62 -6.52
C LYS A 73 2.07 2.44 -5.24
N ALA A 74 1.83 1.79 -4.11
CA ALA A 74 1.68 2.47 -2.82
C ALA A 74 3.00 3.15 -2.39
N GLY A 75 4.14 2.51 -2.64
CA GLY A 75 5.47 3.09 -2.43
C GLY A 75 5.70 4.35 -3.27
N ASP A 76 5.34 4.31 -4.55
CA ASP A 76 5.45 5.47 -5.44
C ASP A 76 4.59 6.65 -4.97
N ILE A 77 3.35 6.40 -4.55
CA ILE A 77 2.47 7.44 -4.00
C ILE A 77 3.06 8.05 -2.74
N TYR A 78 3.58 7.21 -1.83
CA TYR A 78 4.23 7.69 -0.60
C TYR A 78 5.41 8.62 -0.91
N ASN A 79 6.29 8.21 -1.82
CA ASN A 79 7.42 9.04 -2.27
C ASN A 79 6.95 10.37 -2.85
N GLN A 80 5.89 10.37 -3.67
CA GLN A 80 5.33 11.60 -4.23
C GLN A 80 4.80 12.54 -3.15
N VAL A 81 4.12 12.00 -2.12
CA VAL A 81 3.63 12.79 -0.98
C VAL A 81 4.79 13.40 -0.19
N CYS A 82 5.87 12.65 0.04
CA CYS A 82 7.08 13.18 0.69
C CYS A 82 7.67 14.37 -0.07
N VAL A 83 7.81 14.27 -1.39
CA VAL A 83 8.30 15.38 -2.23
C VAL A 83 7.37 16.61 -2.14
N VAL A 84 6.06 16.40 -2.12
CA VAL A 84 5.08 17.49 -1.96
C VAL A 84 5.22 18.13 -0.58
N ALA A 85 5.37 17.34 0.49
CA ALA A 85 5.57 17.84 1.86
C ALA A 85 6.85 18.67 1.99
N GLU A 86 7.96 18.25 1.37
CA GLU A 86 9.19 19.05 1.33
C GLU A 86 9.00 20.39 0.63
N ASN A 87 8.28 20.41 -0.49
CA ASN A 87 7.99 21.63 -1.23
C ASN A 87 7.10 22.58 -0.42
N LEU A 88 6.10 22.06 0.29
CA LEU A 88 5.26 22.81 1.23
C LEU A 88 6.08 23.39 2.38
N HIS A 89 7.02 22.62 2.93
CA HIS A 89 7.91 23.11 3.98
C HIS A 89 8.78 24.28 3.50
N LYS A 90 9.43 24.14 2.33
CA LYS A 90 10.21 25.22 1.71
C LYS A 90 9.36 26.46 1.44
N LEU A 91 8.13 26.27 0.96
CA LEU A 91 7.17 27.35 0.75
C LEU A 91 6.84 28.08 2.06
N GLY A 92 6.56 27.34 3.14
CA GLY A 92 6.31 27.90 4.47
C GLY A 92 7.47 28.79 4.95
N THR A 93 8.72 28.34 4.82
CA THR A 93 9.90 29.14 5.16
C THR A 93 9.98 30.42 4.32
N SER A 94 9.76 30.32 3.00
CA SER A 94 9.82 31.48 2.10
C SER A 94 8.73 32.52 2.42
N LEU A 95 7.54 32.05 2.80
CA LEU A 95 6.43 32.91 3.19
C LEU A 95 6.67 33.58 4.54
N GLY A 96 7.30 32.87 5.49
CA GLY A 96 7.78 33.45 6.73
C GLY A 96 8.82 34.56 6.50
N ALA A 97 9.77 34.35 5.59
CA ALA A 97 10.73 35.39 5.21
C ALA A 97 10.04 36.60 4.56
N ALA A 98 9.11 36.37 3.62
CA ALA A 98 8.34 37.45 2.98
C ALA A 98 7.51 38.26 4.01
N SER A 99 6.86 37.57 4.95
CA SER A 99 6.12 38.18 6.07
C SER A 99 7.05 39.07 6.92
N ASN A 100 8.25 38.58 7.26
CA ASN A 100 9.25 39.35 7.99
C ASN A 100 9.71 40.60 7.23
N HIS A 101 9.96 40.50 5.91
CA HIS A 101 10.31 41.66 5.07
C HIS A 101 9.18 42.70 5.01
N TYR A 102 7.93 42.23 4.90
CA TYR A 102 6.75 43.09 4.93
C TYR A 102 6.66 43.85 6.26
N ASN A 103 6.70 43.13 7.39
CA ASN A 103 6.61 43.71 8.72
C ASN A 103 7.76 44.68 9.01
N ARG A 104 8.99 44.36 8.57
CA ARG A 104 10.13 45.27 8.68
C ARG A 104 9.91 46.57 7.90
N THR A 105 9.34 46.48 6.70
CA THR A 105 9.06 47.65 5.85
C THR A 105 7.99 48.53 6.50
N VAL A 106 6.88 47.94 6.95
CA VAL A 106 5.80 48.65 7.66
C VAL A 106 6.34 49.33 8.92
N ASN A 107 7.10 48.62 9.75
CA ASN A 107 7.72 49.19 10.96
C ASN A 107 8.69 50.34 10.65
N SER A 108 9.47 50.25 9.56
CA SER A 108 10.36 51.34 9.14
C SER A 108 9.61 52.58 8.63
N MET A 109 8.43 52.38 8.06
CA MET A 109 7.56 53.44 7.57
C MET A 109 6.82 54.14 8.72
N MET A 110 6.34 53.36 9.69
CA MET A 110 5.52 53.81 10.83
C MET A 110 6.31 54.26 12.08
N GLY A 111 7.57 53.84 12.26
CA GLY A 111 8.34 54.14 13.47
C GLY A 111 8.50 55.65 13.78
N GLN A 112 8.76 56.02 15.04
CA GLN A 112 8.83 57.43 15.50
C GLN A 112 9.87 58.32 14.77
N ARG A 113 10.85 57.74 14.08
CA ARG A 113 11.81 58.44 13.18
C ARG A 113 11.61 58.11 11.69
N GLY A 114 10.57 57.35 11.39
CA GLY A 114 10.21 56.82 10.08
C GLY A 114 9.63 57.86 9.14
N LEU A 115 9.28 57.40 7.94
CA LEU A 115 8.79 58.25 6.86
C LEU A 115 7.47 58.94 7.21
N HIS A 116 6.59 58.28 7.99
CA HIS A 116 5.31 58.85 8.43
C HIS A 116 5.49 60.19 9.17
N GLY A 117 6.34 60.23 10.20
CA GLY A 117 6.58 61.46 10.96
C GLY A 117 7.30 62.56 10.16
N LYS A 118 8.08 62.20 9.13
CA LYS A 118 8.70 63.18 8.21
C LYS A 118 7.69 63.76 7.22
N VAL A 119 6.81 62.93 6.68
CA VAL A 119 5.75 63.34 5.73
C VAL A 119 4.66 64.14 6.45
N GLU A 120 4.31 63.77 7.68
CA GLU A 120 3.35 64.51 8.52
C GLU A 120 3.85 65.93 8.80
N ARG A 121 5.10 66.08 9.28
CA ARG A 121 5.74 67.40 9.48
C ARG A 121 5.82 68.23 8.19
N PHE A 122 6.03 67.58 7.04
CA PHE A 122 6.09 68.26 5.74
C PHE A 122 4.71 68.68 5.24
N SER A 123 3.67 67.90 5.51
CA SER A 123 2.26 68.23 5.21
C SER A 123 1.82 69.49 5.97
N THR A 124 2.22 69.63 7.24
CA THR A 124 1.92 70.85 8.03
C THR A 124 2.56 72.13 7.47
N LEU A 125 3.63 71.98 6.67
CA LEU A 125 4.42 73.07 6.10
C LEU A 125 4.08 73.40 4.63
N SER A 126 3.31 72.56 3.92
CA SER A 126 3.10 72.69 2.47
C SER A 126 1.62 72.73 2.07
N SER A 127 1.19 73.85 1.47
CA SER A 127 -0.19 74.09 1.00
C SER A 127 -0.60 73.33 -0.29
N LYS A 128 0.19 72.34 -0.73
CA LYS A 128 -0.03 71.60 -2.00
C LYS A 128 -0.22 70.09 -1.84
N VAL A 129 -0.38 69.56 -0.62
CA VAL A 129 -0.57 68.12 -0.41
C VAL A 129 -2.06 67.78 -0.37
N SER A 130 -2.52 66.95 -1.32
CA SER A 130 -3.94 66.60 -1.50
C SER A 130 -4.28 65.12 -1.18
N LYS A 131 -3.30 64.28 -0.84
CA LYS A 131 -3.53 62.85 -0.56
C LYS A 131 -3.01 62.49 0.84
N THR A 132 -3.85 61.83 1.63
CA THR A 132 -3.53 61.25 2.93
C THR A 132 -2.93 59.85 2.75
N MET A 133 -1.95 59.51 3.60
CA MET A 133 -1.29 58.21 3.57
C MET A 133 -2.19 57.15 4.22
N PRO A 134 -2.36 55.95 3.60
CA PRO A 134 -3.13 54.88 4.22
C PRO A 134 -2.43 54.34 5.48
N GLU A 135 -3.24 53.99 6.48
CA GLU A 135 -2.79 53.38 7.73
C GLU A 135 -2.35 51.93 7.46
N LEU A 136 -1.08 51.62 7.76
CA LEU A 136 -0.47 50.32 7.49
C LEU A 136 -0.18 49.62 8.80
N GLU A 137 -1.03 48.69 9.20
CA GLU A 137 -0.80 47.87 10.39
C GLU A 137 0.17 46.71 10.10
N PRO A 138 1.15 46.42 10.98
CA PRO A 138 1.97 45.21 10.88
C PRO A 138 1.08 43.98 10.95
N ARG A 139 1.27 43.04 10.02
CA ARG A 139 0.48 41.81 9.98
C ARG A 139 1.35 40.69 10.54
N HIS A 140 1.19 40.41 11.83
CA HIS A 140 1.81 39.26 12.49
C HIS A 140 1.09 37.98 12.05
N ILE A 141 1.54 37.40 10.94
CA ILE A 141 1.11 36.05 10.53
C ILE A 141 2.18 35.09 11.06
N ASP A 142 1.93 34.53 12.24
CA ASP A 142 2.75 33.47 12.81
C ASP A 142 2.47 32.18 12.03
N PHE A 143 3.34 31.86 11.06
CA PHE A 143 3.29 30.57 10.38
C PHE A 143 3.95 29.52 11.29
N GLU A 144 3.14 28.78 12.05
CA GLU A 144 3.59 27.60 12.81
C GLU A 144 4.08 26.50 11.86
N SER A 145 5.34 26.60 11.45
CA SER A 145 5.98 25.68 10.49
C SER A 145 6.37 24.35 11.16
N ASP A 146 6.44 24.32 12.49
CA ASP A 146 6.92 23.19 13.28
C ASP A 146 5.95 22.01 13.32
N ARG A 147 4.64 22.22 13.08
CA ARG A 147 3.65 21.13 13.06
C ARG A 147 3.84 20.14 11.90
N LEU A 148 4.52 20.55 10.84
CA LEU A 148 4.78 19.69 9.67
C LEU A 148 5.87 18.64 9.92
N ALA A 149 6.75 18.86 10.91
CA ALA A 149 7.82 17.92 11.24
C ALA A 149 7.35 16.73 12.08
N LEU A 150 6.22 16.87 12.81
CA LEU A 150 5.79 15.89 13.81
C LEU A 150 5.00 14.68 13.25
N ILE A 151 4.67 14.66 11.96
CA ILE A 151 3.81 13.59 11.37
C ILE A 151 4.62 12.44 10.77
N ALA A 152 5.95 12.59 10.64
CA ALA A 152 6.82 11.49 10.23
C ALA A 152 7.20 10.65 11.46
N GLU A 153 6.23 9.95 12.06
CA GLU A 153 6.59 8.78 12.86
C GLU A 153 7.28 7.79 11.91
N PRO A 154 8.49 7.28 12.23
CA PRO A 154 9.09 6.23 11.44
C PRO A 154 8.14 5.03 11.46
N VAL A 155 7.61 4.67 10.29
CA VAL A 155 6.91 3.39 10.13
C VAL A 155 7.90 2.33 10.61
N PRO A 156 7.56 1.53 11.65
CA PRO A 156 8.46 0.50 12.13
C PRO A 156 8.86 -0.37 10.94
N GLU A 157 10.17 -0.55 10.75
CA GLU A 157 10.68 -1.57 9.83
C GLU A 157 9.94 -2.86 10.16
N LYS A 158 9.29 -3.46 9.16
CA LYS A 158 8.58 -4.71 9.33
C LYS A 158 9.59 -5.80 9.75
N GLU A 159 9.72 -6.03 11.05
CA GLU A 159 10.07 -7.35 11.57
C GLU A 159 9.08 -8.36 10.96
N ASP A 160 9.63 -9.47 10.47
CA ASP A 160 8.98 -10.62 9.84
C ASP A 160 7.44 -10.56 9.83
N GLN A 161 6.87 -10.31 8.65
CA GLN A 161 5.46 -10.56 8.45
C GLN A 161 5.24 -12.05 8.77
N PRO A 162 4.36 -12.42 9.72
CA PRO A 162 3.97 -13.81 9.83
C PRO A 162 3.37 -14.18 8.47
N GLU A 163 3.96 -15.21 7.87
CA GLU A 163 3.42 -15.91 6.71
C GLU A 163 1.90 -15.95 6.84
N LEU A 164 1.19 -15.45 5.82
CA LEU A 164 -0.27 -15.55 5.76
C LEU A 164 -0.64 -17.02 5.98
N VAL A 165 -1.03 -17.36 7.21
CA VAL A 165 -1.58 -18.67 7.53
C VAL A 165 -2.90 -18.74 6.80
N VAL A 166 -2.85 -19.30 5.60
CA VAL A 166 -4.02 -19.73 4.87
C VAL A 166 -4.64 -20.81 5.75
N GLU A 167 -5.71 -20.48 6.47
CA GLU A 167 -6.47 -21.47 7.22
C GLU A 167 -6.86 -22.60 6.25
N HIS A 168 -6.25 -23.76 6.46
CA HIS A 168 -6.59 -24.98 5.75
C HIS A 168 -7.97 -25.45 6.25
N PRO A 169 -8.97 -25.68 5.39
CA PRO A 169 -10.33 -26.06 5.82
C PRO A 169 -10.47 -27.49 6.38
N LEU A 170 -9.42 -28.10 6.95
CA LEU A 170 -9.41 -29.53 7.31
C LEU A 170 -9.41 -29.84 8.82
N ASP A 171 -9.36 -28.85 9.70
CA ASP A 171 -9.33 -29.10 11.16
C ASP A 171 -10.71 -29.22 11.81
N SER A 172 -11.81 -29.09 11.06
CA SER A 172 -13.17 -29.21 11.63
C SER A 172 -13.72 -30.64 11.72
N GLU A 173 -13.07 -31.64 11.11
CA GLU A 173 -13.62 -33.02 11.08
C GLU A 173 -13.07 -33.96 12.16
N GLN A 174 -12.01 -33.60 12.90
CA GLN A 174 -11.47 -34.47 13.96
C GLN A 174 -12.09 -34.26 15.35
N SER A 175 -12.86 -33.18 15.56
CA SER A 175 -13.47 -32.92 16.86
C SER A 175 -14.80 -33.66 17.09
N ALA A 176 -15.40 -34.27 16.06
CA ALA A 176 -16.69 -34.96 16.17
C ALA A 176 -16.58 -36.46 16.55
N GLU A 177 -15.41 -37.09 16.40
CA GLU A 177 -15.24 -38.51 16.74
C GLU A 177 -14.87 -38.76 18.22
N SER A 178 -14.51 -37.72 18.98
CA SER A 178 -14.17 -37.87 20.41
C SER A 178 -15.39 -37.87 21.34
N GLU A 179 -16.57 -37.39 20.91
CA GLU A 179 -17.76 -37.32 21.76
C GLU A 179 -18.62 -38.61 21.75
N ILE A 180 -18.41 -39.53 20.81
CA ILE A 180 -19.21 -40.77 20.73
C ILE A 180 -18.64 -41.90 21.62
N LYS A 181 -17.41 -41.77 22.12
CA LYS A 181 -16.74 -42.83 22.91
C LYS A 181 -16.82 -42.65 24.43
N ALA A 182 -17.56 -41.64 24.92
CA ALA A 182 -17.70 -41.35 26.34
C ALA A 182 -19.07 -41.73 26.93
N ASN A 183 -19.95 -42.39 26.16
CA ASN A 183 -21.30 -42.75 26.61
C ASN A 183 -21.66 -44.22 26.34
N ASP A 184 -20.70 -45.12 26.59
CA ASP A 184 -20.91 -46.56 26.83
C ASP A 184 -20.32 -46.94 28.20
#